data_AF-A0AAF0Q1J2-F1
#
_entry.id   AF-A0AAF0Q1J2-F1
#
_cell.length_a   1.000
_cell.length_b   1.000
_cell.length_c   1.000
_cell.angle_alpha   90.00
_cell.angle_beta   90.00
_cell.angle_gamma   90.00
#
_symmetry.space_group_name_H-M   'P 1'
#
loop_
_entity.id
_entity.type
_entity.pdbx_description
1 polymer ?
#
loop_
_entity_poly.entity_id
_entity_poly.type
_entity_poly.pdbx_seq_one_letter_code
_entity_poly.pdbx_strand_id
1 'polypeptide(L)'
;MNTEKDKTLEKSQQQLLRAAMLKKRYAHIIVKSQQQVLGDAYDEEEMKKKAALWDKQLQEEKANSKRERDKDRKAARIAIESIKRTDVLVIFLMKFY
;
A
#
# COMPACT_ATOMS: atom_id res chain seq x y z
N MET A 1 -29.22 2.03 16.79
CA MET A 1 -28.19 2.88 17.42
C MET A 1 -26.94 2.03 17.67
N ASN A 2 -25.93 2.13 16.81
CA ASN A 2 -24.55 1.60 16.98
C ASN A 2 -23.54 2.28 16.03
N THR A 3 -24.02 3.11 15.11
CA THR A 3 -23.24 3.70 14.01
C THR A 3 -22.13 4.66 14.45
N GLU A 4 -22.23 5.27 15.64
CA GLU A 4 -21.16 6.13 16.15
C GLU A 4 -19.97 5.34 16.73
N LYS A 5 -20.25 4.24 17.45
CA LYS A 5 -19.21 3.37 18.00
C LYS A 5 -18.39 2.71 16.88
N ASP A 6 -19.07 2.24 15.85
CA ASP A 6 -18.43 1.63 14.67
C ASP A 6 -17.54 2.63 13.94
N LYS A 7 -18.00 3.87 13.74
CA LYS A 7 -17.18 4.94 13.13
C LYS A 7 -15.96 5.33 13.98
N THR A 8 -16.07 5.30 15.31
CA THR A 8 -14.93 5.58 16.19
C THR A 8 -13.87 4.47 16.16
N LEU A 9 -14.31 3.21 16.07
CA LEU A 9 -13.43 2.04 15.92
C LEU A 9 -12.71 2.05 14.56
N GLU A 10 -13.40 2.41 13.49
CA GLU A 10 -12.81 2.50 12.15
C GLU A 10 -11.72 3.59 12.06
N LYS A 11 -11.97 4.76 12.68
CA LYS A 11 -10.98 5.85 12.76
C LYS A 11 -9.75 5.46 13.57
N SER A 12 -9.92 4.75 14.69
CA SER A 12 -8.78 4.33 15.53
C SER A 12 -7.94 3.27 14.82
N GLN A 13 -8.56 2.34 14.10
CA GLN A 13 -7.84 1.38 13.24
C GLN A 13 -7.06 2.07 12.12
N GLN A 14 -7.66 3.06 11.43
CA GLN A 14 -6.94 3.85 10.42
C GLN A 14 -5.75 4.60 11.01
N GLN A 15 -5.89 5.18 12.21
CA GLN A 15 -4.76 5.83 12.90
C GLN A 15 -3.64 4.84 13.21
N LEU A 16 -3.96 3.63 13.68
CA LEU A 16 -2.98 2.58 13.95
C LEU A 16 -2.23 2.16 12.68
N LEU A 17 -2.94 1.94 11.58
CA LEU A 17 -2.35 1.60 10.28
C LEU A 17 -1.41 2.71 9.79
N ARG A 18 -1.84 3.98 9.93
CA ARG A 18 -1.03 5.14 9.56
C ARG A 18 0.22 5.25 10.42
N ALA A 19 0.10 5.05 11.74
CA ALA A 19 1.23 5.05 12.66
C ALA A 19 2.23 3.94 12.33
N ALA A 20 1.74 2.72 12.03
CA ALA A 20 2.59 1.60 11.62
C ALA A 20 3.34 1.90 10.32
N MET A 21 2.68 2.47 9.30
CA MET A 21 3.33 2.89 8.06
C MET A 21 4.40 3.97 8.31
N LEU A 22 4.10 4.97 9.13
CA LEU A 22 5.05 6.03 9.47
C LEU A 22 6.27 5.46 10.19
N LYS A 23 6.07 4.52 11.12
CA LYS A 23 7.15 3.82 11.82
C LYS A 23 8.07 3.09 10.84
N LYS A 24 7.52 2.35 9.88
CA LYS A 24 8.32 1.68 8.83
C LYS A 24 9.07 2.70 7.97
N ARG A 25 8.42 3.77 7.54
CA ARG A 25 9.00 4.79 6.65
C ARG A 25 10.14 5.58 7.30
N TYR A 26 10.07 5.80 8.60
CA TYR A 26 11.05 6.57 9.38
C TYR A 26 11.95 5.69 10.25
N ALA A 27 11.95 4.37 10.06
CA ALA A 27 12.75 3.39 10.78
C ALA A 27 14.21 3.84 10.97
N HIS A 28 14.88 4.21 9.88
CA HIS A 28 16.26 4.65 9.90
C HIS A 28 16.49 5.94 10.71
N ILE A 29 15.54 6.88 10.69
CA ILE A 29 15.65 8.11 11.49
C ILE A 29 15.49 7.78 12.97
N ILE A 30 14.51 6.94 13.31
CA ILE A 30 14.25 6.50 14.70
C ILE A 30 15.50 5.84 15.29
N VAL A 31 16.14 4.93 14.54
CA VAL A 31 17.36 4.23 14.94
C VAL A 31 18.51 5.21 15.18
N LYS A 32 18.74 6.16 14.27
CA LYS A 32 19.77 7.20 14.45
C LYS A 32 19.50 8.10 15.64
N SER A 33 18.25 8.51 15.85
CA SER A 33 17.87 9.31 17.01
C SER A 33 18.04 8.53 18.32
N GLN A 34 17.70 7.23 18.34
CA GLN A 34 17.91 6.39 19.52
C GLN A 34 19.39 6.23 19.84
N GLN A 35 20.25 6.05 18.84
CA GLN A 35 21.70 6.01 19.02
C GLN A 35 22.24 7.30 19.64
N GLN A 36 21.73 8.47 19.21
CA GLN A 36 22.12 9.76 19.77
C GLN A 36 21.66 9.96 21.21
N VAL A 37 20.48 9.44 21.58
CA VAL A 37 19.91 9.59 22.93
C VAL A 37 20.51 8.60 23.93
N LEU A 38 20.74 7.36 23.51
CA LEU A 38 21.19 6.28 24.40
C LEU A 38 22.72 6.18 24.50
N GLY A 39 23.47 6.72 23.54
CA GLY A 39 24.93 6.73 23.56
C GLY A 39 25.50 5.33 23.76
N ASP A 40 26.26 5.14 24.85
CA ASP A 40 26.93 3.88 25.17
C ASP A 40 25.97 2.74 25.57
N ALA A 41 24.75 3.06 25.99
CA ALA A 41 23.72 2.06 26.33
C ALA A 41 22.92 1.56 25.11
N TYR A 42 23.32 1.97 23.89
CA TYR A 42 22.62 1.64 22.66
C TYR A 42 23.04 0.27 22.11
N ASP A 43 22.09 -0.68 22.07
CA ASP A 43 22.28 -1.95 21.37
C ASP A 43 22.12 -1.75 19.86
N GLU A 44 23.27 -1.48 19.21
CA GLU A 44 23.32 -1.23 17.77
C GLU A 44 22.93 -2.46 16.94
N GLU A 45 23.25 -3.67 17.41
CA GLU A 45 23.01 -4.89 16.66
C GLU A 45 21.51 -5.22 16.63
N GLU A 46 20.84 -5.13 17.78
CA GLU A 46 19.40 -5.37 17.89
C GLU A 46 18.60 -4.35 17.07
N MET A 47 18.97 -3.07 17.15
CA MET A 47 18.26 -2.00 16.45
C MET A 47 18.49 -2.04 14.93
N LYS A 48 19.69 -2.41 14.47
CA LYS A 48 19.93 -2.65 13.03
C LYS A 48 19.09 -3.82 12.51
N LYS A 49 18.95 -4.90 13.27
CA LYS A 49 18.08 -6.04 12.90
C LYS A 49 16.62 -5.61 12.79
N LYS A 50 16.12 -4.82 13.76
CA LYS A 50 14.76 -4.24 13.72
C LYS A 50 14.56 -3.32 12.51
N ALA A 51 15.53 -2.47 12.21
CA ALA A 51 15.50 -1.57 11.06
C ALA A 51 15.42 -2.34 9.74
N ALA A 52 16.29 -3.33 9.56
CA ALA A 52 16.31 -4.17 8.36
C ALA A 52 14.99 -4.93 8.15
N LEU A 53 14.38 -5.40 9.24
CA LEU A 53 13.06 -6.04 9.18
C LEU A 53 11.99 -5.06 8.69
N TRP A 54 11.96 -3.83 9.21
CA TRP A 54 11.00 -2.81 8.80
C TRP A 54 11.20 -2.37 7.34
N ASP A 55 12.45 -2.25 6.89
CA ASP A 55 12.77 -1.94 5.50
C ASP A 55 12.33 -3.05 4.55
N LYS A 56 12.56 -4.32 4.90
CA LYS A 56 12.09 -5.47 4.11
C LYS A 56 10.57 -5.46 3.97
N GLN A 57 9.85 -5.28 5.07
CA GLN A 57 8.38 -5.17 5.06
C GLN A 57 7.90 -4.01 4.19
N LEU A 58 8.57 -2.86 4.24
CA LEU A 58 8.22 -1.70 3.42
C LEU A 58 8.42 -1.96 1.92
N GLN A 59 9.48 -2.68 1.54
CA GLN A 59 9.72 -3.04 0.14
C GLN A 59 8.72 -4.06 -0.37
N GLU A 60 8.37 -5.07 0.42
CA GLU A 60 7.34 -6.05 0.06
C GLU A 60 5.97 -5.39 -0.14
N GLU A 61 5.59 -4.48 0.77
CA GLU A 61 4.33 -3.73 0.68
C GLU A 61 4.27 -2.86 -0.59
N LYS A 62 5.36 -2.15 -0.91
CA LYS A 62 5.49 -1.40 -2.18
C LYS A 62 5.40 -2.31 -3.41
N ALA A 63 6.06 -3.46 -3.37
CA ALA A 63 6.05 -4.41 -4.48
C ALA A 63 4.65 -4.98 -4.71
N ASN A 64 3.94 -5.34 -3.63
CA ASN A 64 2.56 -5.83 -3.71
C ASN A 64 1.60 -4.76 -4.25
N SER A 65 1.68 -3.53 -3.72
CA SER A 65 0.89 -2.40 -4.23
C SER A 65 1.16 -2.11 -5.72
N LYS A 66 2.41 -2.25 -6.18
CA LYS A 66 2.75 -2.12 -7.60
C LYS A 66 2.12 -3.24 -8.44
N ARG A 67 2.23 -4.50 -7.99
CA ARG A 67 1.63 -5.66 -8.67
C ARG A 67 0.11 -5.54 -8.81
N GLU A 68 -0.57 -5.05 -7.78
CA GLU A 68 -2.01 -4.84 -7.79
C GLU A 68 -2.41 -3.78 -8.82
N ARG A 69 -1.76 -2.61 -8.81
CA ARG A 69 -1.97 -1.57 -9.83
C ARG A 69 -1.71 -2.07 -11.25
N ASP A 70 -0.71 -2.94 -11.44
CA ASP A 70 -0.42 -3.51 -12.75
C ASP A 70 -1.50 -4.51 -13.21
N LYS A 71 -2.12 -5.25 -12.28
CA LYS A 71 -3.29 -6.10 -12.58
C LYS A 71 -4.48 -5.26 -13.00
N ASP A 72 -4.80 -4.20 -12.26
CA ASP A 72 -5.91 -3.31 -12.57
C ASP A 72 -5.75 -2.65 -13.94
N ARG A 73 -4.55 -2.21 -14.28
CA ARG A 73 -4.25 -1.69 -15.63
C ARG A 73 -4.46 -2.73 -16.72
N LYS A 74 -4.08 -3.99 -16.49
CA LYS A 74 -4.32 -5.07 -17.47
C LYS A 74 -5.81 -5.33 -17.65
N ALA A 75 -6.56 -5.39 -16.54
CA ALA A 75 -8.01 -5.55 -16.59
C ALA A 75 -8.68 -4.39 -17.35
N ALA A 76 -8.28 -3.15 -17.08
CA ALA A 76 -8.78 -1.97 -17.79
C ALA A 76 -8.47 -2.02 -19.30
N ARG A 77 -7.25 -2.45 -19.68
CA ARG A 77 -6.89 -2.63 -21.10
C ARG A 77 -7.79 -3.67 -21.78
N ILE A 78 -8.03 -4.80 -21.13
CA ILE A 78 -8.91 -5.86 -21.66
C ILE A 78 -10.33 -5.33 -21.83
N ALA A 79 -10.86 -4.61 -20.83
CA ALA A 79 -12.19 -4.02 -20.90
C ALA A 79 -12.32 -2.99 -22.04
N ILE A 80 -11.31 -2.12 -22.22
CA ILE A 80 -11.29 -1.17 -23.34
C ILE A 80 -11.28 -1.91 -24.68
N GLU A 81 -10.51 -3.00 -24.79
CA GLU A 81 -10.47 -3.81 -26.01
C GLU A 81 -11.81 -4.51 -26.28
N SER A 82 -12.46 -5.06 -25.25
CA SER A 82 -13.78 -5.69 -25.41
C SER A 82 -14.88 -4.69 -25.80
N ILE A 83 -14.83 -3.47 -25.25
CA ILE A 83 -15.72 -2.36 -25.66
C ILE A 83 -15.49 -2.02 -27.14
N LYS A 84 -14.23 -1.81 -27.57
CA LYS A 84 -13.92 -1.54 -28.98
C LYS A 84 -14.42 -2.63 -29.93
N ARG A 85 -14.29 -3.91 -29.54
CA ARG A 85 -14.80 -5.03 -30.35
C ARG A 85 -16.32 -5.02 -30.46
N THR A 86 -17.01 -4.73 -29.36
CA THR A 86 -18.48 -4.66 -29.35
C THR A 86 -19.00 -3.45 -30.11
N ASP A 87 -18.37 -2.28 -29.99
CA ASP A 87 -18.71 -1.08 -30.78
C ASP A 87 -18.59 -1.33 -32.29
N VAL A 88 -17.52 -2.00 -32.74
CA VAL A 88 -17.35 -2.38 -34.15
C VAL A 88 -18.45 -3.36 -34.61
N LEU A 89 -18.84 -4.31 -33.74
CA LEU A 89 -19.90 -5.28 -34.03
C LEU A 89 -21.27 -4.62 -34.13
N VAL A 90 -21.57 -3.65 -33.25
CA VAL A 90 -22.81 -2.86 -33.28
C VAL A 90 -22.87 -1.99 -34.54
N ILE A 91 -21.78 -1.31 -34.90
CA ILE A 91 -21.71 -0.51 -36.14
C ILE A 91 -21.88 -1.39 -37.37
N PHE A 92 -21.30 -2.60 -37.36
CA PHE A 92 -21.45 -3.55 -38.46
C PHE A 92 -22.90 -4.03 -38.57
N LEU A 93 -23.55 -4.40 -37.47
CA LEU A 93 -24.97 -4.80 -37.47
C LEU A 93 -25.91 -3.67 -37.91
N MET A 94 -25.64 -2.41 -37.53
CA MET A 94 -26.42 -1.25 -37.99
C MET A 94 -26.27 -0.94 -39.50
N LYS A 95 -25.25 -1.48 -40.17
CA LYS A 95 -25.05 -1.31 -41.62
C LYS A 95 -25.74 -2.38 -42.47
N PHE A 96 -26.21 -3.47 -41.86
CA PHE A 96 -26.89 -4.58 -42.52
C PHE A 96 -28.42 -4.59 -42.28
N TYR A 97 -28.94 -3.60 -41.55
CA TYR A 97 -30.35 -3.23 -41.49
C TYR A 97 -30.55 -1.90 -42.21
#